data_AF-A0A1F4DJ51-F1
#
_entry.id   AF-A0A1F4DJ51-F1
#
_cell.length_a   1.000
_cell.length_b   1.000
_cell.length_c   1.000
_cell.angle_alpha   90.00
_cell.angle_beta   90.00
_cell.angle_gamma   90.00
#
_symmetry.space_group_name_H-M   'P 1'
#
loop_
_entity.id
_entity.type
_entity.pdbx_description
1 polymer ?
#
loop_
_entity_poly.entity_id
_entity_poly.type
_entity_poly.pdbx_seq_one_letter_code
_entity_poly.pdbx_strand_id
1 'polypeptide(L)'
;MKPCFSVLLAGLIAATFATTVTAMPTGAAPEKGPGAYPMNCAEWKDKARCAALNQKIQACKAKTDDEWRECMYGSVPTAKFTPPTPRDCSKASNKEACEAHASALEACKEKRTRAEHRKCVAGQLRAASLRKN
;
A
#
# COMPACT_ATOMS: atom_id res chain seq x y z
N MET A 1 -16.13 28.30 -67.21
CA MET A 1 -15.96 29.74 -66.91
C MET A 1 -16.05 29.91 -65.40
N LYS A 2 -15.00 30.46 -64.78
CA LYS A 2 -15.01 30.98 -63.40
C LYS A 2 -15.66 32.36 -63.42
N PRO A 3 -16.30 32.75 -62.32
CA PRO A 3 -15.80 33.96 -61.66
C PRO A 3 -15.64 33.81 -60.15
N CYS A 4 -14.71 34.61 -59.66
CA CYS A 4 -14.21 34.67 -58.30
C CYS A 4 -15.16 35.42 -57.38
N PHE A 5 -15.32 34.92 -56.15
CA PHE A 5 -15.59 35.76 -54.99
C PHE A 5 -14.58 35.42 -53.91
N SER A 6 -13.62 36.33 -53.76
CA SER A 6 -12.67 36.40 -52.66
C SER A 6 -13.42 36.60 -51.35
N VAL A 7 -13.39 35.59 -50.48
CA VAL A 7 -13.89 35.69 -49.10
C VAL A 7 -12.69 35.88 -48.17
N LEU A 8 -12.77 37.00 -47.46
CA LEU A 8 -11.99 37.40 -46.29
C LEU A 8 -11.98 36.31 -45.19
N LEU A 9 -10.85 36.17 -44.49
CA LEU A 9 -10.69 36.22 -43.03
C LEU A 9 -9.25 35.71 -42.72
N ALA A 10 -8.34 36.62 -42.37
CA ALA A 10 -8.01 36.98 -40.99
C ALA A 10 -7.28 35.86 -40.26
N GLY A 11 -5.95 36.01 -40.17
CA GLY A 11 -5.09 35.12 -39.39
C GLY A 11 -5.26 35.30 -37.89
N LEU A 12 -4.82 34.29 -37.14
CA LEU A 12 -4.39 34.45 -35.75
C LEU A 12 -3.56 33.24 -35.29
N ILE A 13 -2.26 33.51 -35.16
CA ILE A 13 -1.32 33.10 -34.11
C ILE A 13 -1.44 31.64 -33.61
N ALA A 14 -0.52 30.80 -34.09
CA ALA A 14 -0.18 29.54 -33.42
C ALA A 14 0.58 29.87 -32.12
N ALA A 15 -0.16 29.94 -31.00
CA ALA A 15 0.42 29.94 -29.67
C ALA A 15 0.84 28.51 -29.31
N THR A 16 2.13 28.20 -29.43
CA THR A 16 2.74 27.02 -28.83
C THR A 16 2.72 27.18 -27.31
N PHE A 17 1.69 26.64 -26.66
CA PHE A 17 1.69 26.50 -25.21
C PHE A 17 2.71 25.43 -24.83
N ALA A 18 3.91 25.87 -24.42
CA ALA A 18 4.85 25.04 -23.69
C ALA A 18 4.25 24.73 -22.32
N THR A 19 3.54 23.61 -22.20
CA THR A 19 3.18 23.05 -20.91
C THR A 19 4.45 22.48 -20.28
N THR A 20 5.16 23.31 -19.51
CA THR A 20 6.11 22.79 -18.53
C THR A 20 5.30 22.08 -17.47
N VAL A 21 5.13 20.76 -17.64
CA VAL A 21 4.77 19.88 -16.54
C VAL A 21 5.97 19.94 -15.60
N THR A 22 5.89 20.81 -14.58
CA THR A 22 6.67 20.59 -13.37
C THR A 22 6.09 19.32 -12.77
N ALA A 23 6.68 18.19 -13.17
CA ALA A 23 6.64 16.99 -12.38
C ALA A 23 7.23 17.39 -11.03
N MET A 24 6.36 17.78 -10.10
CA MET A 24 6.77 17.80 -8.71
C MET A 24 7.23 16.38 -8.44
N PRO A 25 8.50 16.15 -8.05
CA PRO A 25 8.79 14.91 -7.39
C PRO A 25 7.93 14.99 -6.14
N THR A 26 6.83 14.23 -6.12
CA THR A 26 6.33 13.64 -4.89
C THR A 26 7.51 12.80 -4.41
N GLY A 27 8.48 13.48 -3.80
CA GLY A 27 9.50 12.88 -2.98
C GLY A 27 8.71 12.23 -1.89
N ALA A 28 8.40 10.96 -2.12
CA ALA A 28 8.06 10.03 -1.08
C ALA A 28 9.12 10.23 -0.02
N ALA A 29 8.75 10.95 1.05
CA ALA A 29 9.35 10.67 2.33
C ALA A 29 9.15 9.16 2.47
N PRO A 30 10.23 8.36 2.58
CA PRO A 30 10.05 6.95 2.86
C PRO A 30 9.45 6.95 4.26
N GLU A 31 8.14 6.71 4.35
CA GLU A 31 7.53 6.35 5.61
C GLU A 31 8.28 5.12 6.08
N LYS A 32 9.23 5.36 6.98
CA LYS A 32 10.06 4.36 7.63
C LYS A 32 9.12 3.44 8.39
N GLY A 33 8.64 2.42 7.69
CA GLY A 33 8.12 1.24 8.35
C GLY A 33 9.18 0.76 9.36
N PRO A 34 8.79 0.34 10.57
CA PRO A 34 9.72 -0.25 11.52
C PRO A 34 10.27 -1.56 10.91
N GLY A 35 11.43 -1.48 10.23
CA GLY A 35 11.99 -2.67 9.58
C GLY A 35 13.14 -2.50 8.60
N ALA A 36 13.45 -1.29 8.10
CA ALA A 36 14.48 -1.15 7.06
C ALA A 36 15.94 -1.23 7.57
N TYR A 37 16.17 -1.32 8.88
CA TYR A 37 17.51 -1.22 9.47
C TYR A 37 17.92 -2.50 10.21
N PRO A 38 19.17 -2.97 10.04
CA PRO A 38 19.71 -4.07 10.83
C PRO A 38 19.64 -3.79 12.32
N MET A 39 19.36 -4.84 13.11
CA MET A 39 19.30 -4.77 14.57
C MET A 39 20.67 -5.08 15.20
N ASN A 40 20.93 -4.54 16.39
CA ASN A 40 22.11 -4.92 17.17
C ASN A 40 21.91 -6.32 17.78
N CYS A 41 22.71 -7.29 17.35
CA CYS A 41 22.62 -8.67 17.82
C CYS A 41 23.34 -8.93 19.16
N ALA A 42 24.01 -7.95 19.76
CA ALA A 42 24.76 -8.13 21.00
C ALA A 42 23.87 -8.58 22.16
N GLU A 43 22.64 -8.08 22.21
CA GLU A 43 21.68 -8.33 23.30
C GLU A 43 20.73 -9.50 23.02
N TRP A 44 20.85 -10.15 21.86
CA TRP A 44 19.95 -11.22 21.45
C TRP A 44 20.40 -12.57 22.02
N LYS A 45 19.46 -13.28 22.67
CA LYS A 45 19.68 -14.65 23.17
C LYS A 45 20.13 -15.61 22.06
N ASP A 46 19.63 -15.40 20.84
CA ASP A 46 20.03 -16.15 19.65
C ASP A 46 20.67 -15.20 18.63
N LYS A 47 22.01 -15.12 18.69
CA LYS A 47 22.82 -14.26 17.84
C LYS A 47 22.81 -14.69 16.38
N ALA A 48 22.78 -16.01 16.13
CA ALA A 48 22.78 -16.57 14.78
C ALA A 48 21.46 -16.23 14.06
N ARG A 49 20.33 -16.37 14.76
CA ARG A 49 19.02 -15.96 14.25
C ARG A 49 18.95 -14.45 13.98
N CYS A 50 19.51 -13.63 14.86
CA CYS A 50 19.59 -12.19 14.62
C CYS A 50 20.45 -11.84 13.39
N ALA A 51 21.62 -12.47 13.24
CA ALA A 51 22.48 -12.25 12.07
C ALA A 51 21.78 -12.65 10.76
N ALA A 52 21.09 -13.79 10.73
CA ALA A 52 20.30 -14.23 9.58
C ALA A 52 19.15 -13.26 9.25
N LEU A 53 18.48 -12.71 10.26
CA LEU A 53 17.45 -11.69 10.07
C LEU A 53 18.04 -10.39 9.50
N ASN A 54 19.20 -9.95 9.99
CA ASN A 54 19.90 -8.78 9.45
C ASN A 54 20.31 -8.95 7.99
N GLN A 55 20.76 -10.15 7.59
CA GLN A 55 21.04 -10.46 6.19
C GLN A 55 19.80 -10.32 5.32
N LYS A 56 18.64 -10.82 5.77
CA LYS A 56 17.36 -10.64 5.07
C LYS A 56 16.95 -9.17 4.97
N ILE A 57 17.08 -8.39 6.05
CA ILE A 57 16.81 -6.95 6.04
C ILE A 57 17.66 -6.24 4.99
N GLN A 58 18.96 -6.56 4.92
CA GLN A 58 19.87 -5.98 3.92
C GLN A 58 19.50 -6.36 2.49
N ALA A 59 19.08 -7.62 2.25
CA ALA A 59 18.63 -8.06 0.93
C ALA A 59 17.32 -7.37 0.49
N CYS A 60 16.45 -7.03 1.44
CA CYS A 60 15.14 -6.43 1.16
C CYS A 60 15.11 -4.90 1.24
N LYS A 61 16.21 -4.23 1.63
CA LYS A 61 16.23 -2.80 1.96
C LYS A 61 15.81 -1.85 0.83
N ALA A 62 15.94 -2.27 -0.42
CA ALA A 62 15.59 -1.47 -1.60
C ALA A 62 14.09 -1.55 -1.96
N LYS A 63 13.34 -2.43 -1.30
CA LYS A 63 11.91 -2.62 -1.52
C LYS A 63 11.10 -1.75 -0.57
N THR A 64 9.90 -1.37 -0.97
CA THR A 64 8.97 -0.59 -0.14
C THR A 64 7.68 -1.36 0.12
N ASP A 65 6.98 -1.00 1.19
CA ASP A 65 5.64 -1.48 1.54
C ASP A 65 5.42 -3.00 1.38
N ASP A 66 4.55 -3.38 0.46
CA ASP A 66 4.16 -4.77 0.21
C ASP A 66 5.32 -5.59 -0.37
N GLU A 67 6.17 -4.99 -1.20
CA GLU A 67 7.35 -5.68 -1.75
C GLU A 67 8.37 -5.97 -0.66
N TRP A 68 8.57 -5.05 0.28
CA TRP A 68 9.44 -5.27 1.44
C TRP A 68 8.89 -6.39 2.32
N ARG A 69 7.58 -6.36 2.59
CA ARG A 69 6.91 -7.38 3.41
C ARG A 69 7.00 -8.76 2.76
N GLU A 70 6.78 -8.85 1.46
CA GLU A 70 6.90 -10.11 0.72
C GLU A 70 8.35 -10.60 0.68
N CYS A 71 9.33 -9.72 0.52
CA CYS A 71 10.73 -10.12 0.57
C CYS A 71 11.15 -10.64 1.96
N MET A 72 10.70 -9.96 3.03
CA MET A 72 11.02 -10.32 4.40
C MET A 72 10.29 -11.58 4.90
N TYR A 73 9.05 -11.80 4.44
CA TYR A 73 8.15 -12.81 5.01
C TYR A 73 7.52 -13.77 3.99
N GLY A 74 7.74 -13.58 2.69
CA GLY A 74 7.19 -14.42 1.61
C GLY A 74 7.78 -15.83 1.59
N SER A 75 8.95 -16.02 2.20
CA SER A 75 9.54 -17.34 2.45
C SER A 75 8.89 -18.10 3.61
N VAL A 76 7.60 -17.90 3.89
CA VAL A 76 6.81 -18.83 4.71
C VAL A 76 5.75 -19.49 3.80
N PRO A 77 6.13 -20.36 2.86
CA PRO A 77 5.22 -20.87 1.84
C PRO A 77 4.35 -22.04 2.35
N THR A 78 4.46 -22.42 3.62
CA THR A 78 3.94 -23.72 4.10
C THR A 78 2.92 -23.64 5.23
N ALA A 79 2.76 -22.49 5.89
CA ALA A 79 1.69 -22.33 6.86
C ALA A 79 0.40 -22.00 6.10
N LYS A 80 -0.55 -22.96 6.04
CA LYS A 80 -1.91 -22.69 5.60
C LYS A 80 -2.40 -21.43 6.29
N PHE A 81 -2.68 -20.37 5.53
CA PHE A 81 -3.18 -19.14 6.10
C PHE A 81 -4.60 -19.38 6.63
N THR A 82 -4.74 -19.32 7.94
CA THR A 82 -6.05 -19.30 8.60
C THR A 82 -6.40 -17.84 8.87
N PRO A 83 -7.48 -17.31 8.27
CA PRO A 83 -7.99 -15.98 8.57
C PRO A 83 -8.19 -15.77 10.08
N PRO A 84 -7.81 -14.61 10.64
CA PRO A 84 -8.07 -14.30 12.04
C PRO A 84 -9.57 -14.27 12.33
N THR A 85 -9.97 -14.81 13.47
CA THR A 85 -11.36 -14.71 13.94
C THR A 85 -11.64 -13.30 14.48
N PRO A 86 -12.89 -12.81 14.36
CA PRO A 86 -13.30 -11.57 15.01
C PRO A 86 -13.10 -11.61 16.52
N ARG A 87 -12.71 -10.47 17.11
CA ARG A 87 -12.58 -10.33 18.56
C ARG A 87 -13.89 -9.86 19.18
N ASP A 88 -14.10 -10.18 20.45
CA ASP A 88 -15.18 -9.60 21.24
C ASP A 88 -14.91 -8.10 21.48
N CYS A 89 -15.81 -7.26 20.97
CA CYS A 89 -15.72 -5.81 21.07
C CYS A 89 -16.32 -5.22 22.35
N SER A 90 -16.90 -6.05 23.23
CA SER A 90 -17.60 -5.60 24.45
C SER A 90 -16.71 -4.76 25.38
N LYS A 91 -15.40 -5.05 25.40
CA LYS A 91 -14.39 -4.35 26.23
C LYS A 91 -13.48 -3.42 25.43
N ALA A 92 -13.76 -3.19 24.15
CA ALA A 92 -12.93 -2.32 23.32
C ALA A 92 -13.10 -0.84 23.72
N SER A 93 -11.99 -0.10 23.79
CA SER A 93 -12.01 1.34 24.05
C SER A 93 -12.75 2.13 22.96
N ASN A 94 -12.65 1.67 21.71
CA ASN A 94 -13.45 2.15 20.60
C ASN A 94 -14.26 0.97 20.03
N LYS A 95 -15.53 0.87 20.45
CA LYS A 95 -16.45 -0.20 20.03
C LYS A 95 -16.68 -0.17 18.53
N GLU A 96 -16.91 1.02 17.97
CA GLU A 96 -17.24 1.17 16.56
C GLU A 96 -16.09 0.74 15.64
N ALA A 97 -14.87 1.15 15.95
CA ALA A 97 -13.69 0.71 15.19
C ALA A 97 -13.46 -0.81 15.31
N CYS A 98 -13.72 -1.37 16.49
CA CYS A 98 -13.65 -2.81 16.71
C CYS A 98 -14.68 -3.56 15.88
N GLU A 99 -15.93 -3.11 15.89
CA GLU A 99 -17.04 -3.72 15.13
C GLU A 99 -16.81 -3.63 13.62
N ALA A 100 -16.33 -2.48 13.12
CA ALA A 100 -15.95 -2.33 11.71
C ALA A 100 -14.85 -3.32 11.31
N HIS A 101 -13.84 -3.51 12.16
CA HIS A 101 -12.78 -4.49 11.92
C HIS A 101 -13.28 -5.93 12.03
N ALA A 102 -14.15 -6.25 12.99
CA ALA A 102 -14.77 -7.56 13.13
C ALA A 102 -15.61 -7.92 11.90
N SER A 103 -16.41 -6.97 11.40
CA SER A 103 -17.20 -7.13 10.17
C SER A 103 -16.31 -7.34 8.94
N ALA A 104 -15.21 -6.57 8.83
CA ALA A 104 -14.25 -6.74 7.75
C ALA A 104 -13.56 -8.12 7.76
N LEU A 105 -13.24 -8.66 8.94
CA LEU A 105 -12.70 -10.01 9.08
C LEU A 105 -13.71 -11.08 8.61
N GLU A 106 -14.97 -10.97 9.03
CA GLU A 106 -16.03 -11.90 8.58
C GLU A 106 -16.24 -11.85 7.06
N ALA A 107 -16.26 -10.66 6.47
CA ALA A 107 -16.41 -10.51 5.02
C ALA A 107 -15.23 -11.10 4.23
N CYS A 108 -14.05 -11.23 4.85
CA CYS A 108 -12.82 -11.66 4.20
C CYS A 108 -12.36 -13.08 4.60
N LYS A 109 -13.17 -13.83 5.36
CA LYS A 109 -12.81 -15.17 5.86
C LYS A 109 -12.59 -16.23 4.78
N GLU A 110 -13.05 -16.02 3.56
CA GLU A 110 -12.84 -16.96 2.45
C GLU A 110 -11.49 -16.75 1.74
N LYS A 111 -10.73 -15.71 2.10
CA LYS A 111 -9.44 -15.43 1.45
C LYS A 111 -8.39 -16.44 1.90
N ARG A 112 -7.91 -17.23 0.93
CA ARG A 112 -7.00 -18.36 1.14
C ARG A 112 -5.54 -17.94 1.26
N THR A 113 -5.18 -16.76 0.77
CA THR A 113 -3.84 -16.20 0.95
C THR A 113 -3.86 -15.02 1.93
N ARG A 114 -2.76 -14.88 2.67
CA ARG A 114 -2.56 -13.76 3.60
C ARG A 114 -2.62 -12.41 2.89
N ALA A 115 -2.06 -12.33 1.68
CA ALA A 115 -2.03 -11.11 0.88
C ALA A 115 -3.45 -10.69 0.46
N GLU A 116 -4.24 -11.61 -0.09
CA GLU A 116 -5.63 -11.34 -0.47
C GLU A 116 -6.49 -10.98 0.74
N HIS A 117 -6.32 -11.67 1.86
CA HIS A 117 -7.05 -11.37 3.09
C HIS A 117 -6.79 -9.94 3.57
N ARG A 118 -5.53 -9.51 3.61
CA ARG A 118 -5.18 -8.14 4.01
C ARG A 118 -5.76 -7.10 3.06
N LYS A 119 -5.63 -7.32 1.75
CA LYS A 119 -6.20 -6.42 0.73
C LYS A 119 -7.71 -6.30 0.89
N CYS A 120 -8.38 -7.43 1.15
CA CYS A 120 -9.82 -7.47 1.41
C CYS A 120 -10.20 -6.66 2.66
N VAL A 121 -9.57 -6.94 3.81
CA VAL A 121 -9.88 -6.24 5.07
C VAL A 121 -9.62 -4.74 4.95
N ALA A 122 -8.51 -4.33 4.35
CA ALA A 122 -8.21 -2.92 4.11
C ALA A 122 -9.26 -2.25 3.21
N GLY A 123 -9.72 -2.95 2.16
CA GLY A 123 -10.79 -2.48 1.29
C GLY A 123 -12.12 -2.31 2.03
N GLN A 124 -12.50 -3.28 2.87
CA GLN A 124 -13.73 -3.22 3.68
C GLN A 124 -13.71 -2.04 4.66
N LEU A 125 -12.59 -1.82 5.35
CA LEU A 125 -12.44 -0.70 6.29
C LEU A 125 -12.49 0.66 5.59
N ARG A 126 -11.86 0.79 4.41
CA ARG A 126 -11.97 2.01 3.60
C ARG A 126 -13.39 2.26 3.10
N ALA A 127 -14.10 1.21 2.68
CA ALA A 127 -15.50 1.34 2.27
C ALA A 127 -16.40 1.75 3.45
N ALA A 128 -16.16 1.19 4.64
CA ALA A 128 -16.89 1.56 5.85
C ALA A 128 -16.63 3.02 6.26
N SER A 129 -15.38 3.51 6.16
CA SER A 129 -15.08 4.91 6.47
C SER A 129 -15.73 5.88 5.47
N LEU A 130 -15.82 5.51 4.19
CA LEU A 130 -16.48 6.35 3.17
C LEU A 130 -17.99 6.42 3.33
N ARG A 131 -18.63 5.42 3.94
CA ARG A 131 -20.08 5.41 4.20
C ARG A 131 -20.48 6.20 5.43
N LYS A 132 -19.52 6.57 6.28
CA LYS A 132 -19.75 7.29 7.53
C LYS A 132 -19.66 8.82 7.36
N ASN A 133 -19.06 9.28 6.27
CA ASN A 133 -18.99 10.69 5.86
C ASN A 133 -20.14 11.05 4.94
#